data_AF-A0A0G9HLT8-F1
#
_entry.id   AF-A0A0G9HLT8-F1
#
_cell.length_a   1.000
_cell.length_b   1.000
_cell.length_c   1.000
_cell.angle_alpha   90.00
_cell.angle_beta   90.00
_cell.angle_gamma   90.00
#
_symmetry.space_group_name_H-M   'P 1'
#
loop_
_entity.id
_entity.type
_entity.pdbx_description
1 polymer ?
#
loop_
_entity_poly.entity_id
_entity_poly.type
_entity_poly.pdbx_seq_one_letter_code
_entity_poly.pdbx_strand_id
1 'polypeptide(L)'
;MLKQSIWFAALALCVNAGTCMAKGNLWAAAGQTFQFSNNIGEWKSPDGSAQIRSDDTDVTLKLYGSVLDIADIYGSPWLSEAVWSGEARGVFVNASDGGTVGTWRTRAFVEAGGRVREIAVQKAIRTAHAITSTCTLNVVSVGWIDSGDALLVMEQVPNSSGCSHMSKAVFFVIDVKTGKIRETLTPTEAKARYSDVFGARVDDTLTLQ
;
A
#
# COMPACT_ATOMS: atom_id res chain seq x y z
N MET A 1 43.47 1.65 -12.97
CA MET A 1 42.28 0.78 -13.07
C MET A 1 41.13 1.43 -12.31
N LEU A 2 40.26 2.18 -13.00
CA LEU A 2 39.03 2.75 -12.42
C LEU A 2 37.84 2.03 -13.06
N LYS A 3 37.00 1.37 -12.25
CA LYS A 3 35.71 0.83 -12.69
C LYS A 3 34.66 1.94 -12.58
N GLN A 4 34.17 2.42 -13.72
CA GLN A 4 32.98 3.27 -13.77
C GLN A 4 31.74 2.37 -13.76
N SER A 5 30.92 2.52 -12.73
CA SER A 5 29.60 1.89 -12.64
C SER A 5 28.57 2.82 -13.30
N ILE A 6 28.04 2.41 -14.45
CA ILE A 6 26.97 3.11 -15.16
C ILE A 6 25.64 2.65 -14.58
N TRP A 7 24.91 3.56 -13.93
CA TRP A 7 23.51 3.35 -13.53
C TRP A 7 22.61 3.77 -14.70
N PHE A 8 21.91 2.81 -15.29
CA PHE A 8 20.84 3.09 -16.26
C PHE A 8 19.55 3.43 -15.50
N ALA A 9 19.14 4.70 -15.58
CA ALA A 9 17.79 5.10 -15.22
C ALA A 9 16.84 4.68 -16.36
N ALA A 10 16.11 3.58 -16.16
CA ALA A 10 15.04 3.17 -17.06
C ALA A 10 13.80 4.05 -16.80
N LEU A 11 13.64 5.11 -17.59
CA LEU A 11 12.40 5.87 -17.66
C LEU A 11 11.40 5.07 -18.51
N ALA A 12 10.56 4.26 -17.89
CA ALA A 12 9.49 3.53 -18.57
C ALA A 12 8.32 4.50 -18.88
N LEU A 13 8.18 4.88 -20.16
CA LEU A 13 7.03 5.59 -20.69
C LEU A 13 5.85 4.62 -20.84
N CYS A 14 4.83 4.75 -19.98
CA CYS A 14 3.55 4.08 -20.19
C CYS A 14 2.81 4.74 -21.36
N VAL A 15 2.76 4.08 -22.51
CA VAL A 15 1.87 4.42 -23.63
C VAL A 15 0.96 3.22 -23.88
N ASN A 16 -0.19 3.16 -23.22
CA ASN A 16 -1.28 2.28 -23.62
C ASN A 16 -2.63 2.88 -23.24
N ALA A 17 -3.54 2.93 -24.22
CA ALA A 17 -4.80 3.65 -24.21
C ALA A 17 -5.93 2.95 -23.42
N GLY A 18 -5.63 2.51 -22.20
CA GLY A 18 -6.64 2.21 -21.19
C GLY A 18 -6.99 3.49 -20.45
N THR A 19 -8.26 3.71 -20.14
CA THR A 19 -8.77 4.81 -19.31
C THR A 19 -7.84 5.07 -18.12
N CYS A 20 -7.05 6.14 -18.22
CA CYS A 20 -6.17 6.58 -17.17
C CYS A 20 -7.06 7.17 -16.08
N MET A 21 -7.62 6.33 -15.21
CA MET A 21 -8.10 6.80 -13.92
C MET A 21 -6.93 7.56 -13.31
N ALA A 22 -7.09 8.88 -13.17
CA ALA A 22 -5.99 9.75 -12.80
C ALA A 22 -5.33 9.18 -11.54
N LYS A 23 -4.00 9.00 -11.58
CA LYS A 23 -3.16 8.59 -10.44
C LYS A 23 -3.36 9.45 -9.17
N GLY A 24 -4.17 10.52 -9.24
CA GLY A 24 -4.41 11.49 -8.19
C GLY A 24 -5.09 10.99 -6.92
N ASN A 25 -5.48 9.71 -6.82
CA ASN A 25 -6.16 9.19 -5.62
C ASN A 25 -5.43 8.03 -4.92
N LEU A 26 -4.18 7.74 -5.31
CA LEU A 26 -3.37 6.67 -4.73
C LEU A 26 -2.75 7.11 -3.39
N TRP A 27 -2.64 6.19 -2.42
CA TRP A 27 -1.92 6.47 -1.18
C TRP A 27 -0.41 6.27 -1.35
N ALA A 28 0.00 5.39 -2.26
CA ALA A 28 1.40 5.10 -2.53
C ALA A 28 1.84 5.64 -3.90
N ALA A 29 3.04 6.23 -3.98
CA ALA A 29 3.60 6.72 -5.25
C ALA A 29 3.74 5.61 -6.29
N ALA A 30 4.10 4.41 -5.83
CA ALA A 30 4.23 3.20 -6.65
C ALA A 30 2.92 2.40 -6.78
N GLY A 31 1.79 2.98 -6.36
CA GLY A 31 0.46 2.37 -6.46
C GLY A 31 0.11 1.98 -7.88
N GLN A 32 -0.28 0.72 -8.07
CA GLN A 32 -0.92 0.25 -9.30
C GLN A 32 -2.44 0.26 -9.10
N THR A 33 -3.16 0.94 -10.00
CA THR A 33 -4.62 0.84 -10.08
C THR A 33 -5.04 -0.52 -10.61
N PHE A 34 -6.21 -0.98 -10.20
CA PHE A 34 -6.81 -2.21 -10.72
C PHE A 34 -6.95 -2.19 -12.25
N GLN A 35 -6.41 -3.21 -12.92
CA GLN A 35 -6.62 -3.42 -14.34
C GLN A 35 -7.71 -4.47 -14.53
N PHE A 36 -8.79 -4.13 -15.22
CA PHE A 36 -9.91 -5.05 -15.43
C PHE A 36 -10.16 -5.28 -16.91
N SER A 37 -10.18 -6.54 -17.32
CA SER A 37 -10.46 -6.94 -18.71
C SER A 37 -11.06 -8.35 -18.74
N ASN A 38 -12.02 -8.59 -19.63
CA ASN A 38 -12.65 -9.92 -19.80
C ASN A 38 -13.15 -10.54 -18.48
N ASN A 39 -13.76 -9.73 -17.61
CA ASN A 39 -14.21 -10.11 -16.27
C ASN A 39 -13.10 -10.59 -15.31
N ILE A 40 -11.84 -10.25 -15.61
CA ILE A 40 -10.69 -10.57 -14.78
C ILE A 40 -9.97 -9.27 -14.43
N GLY A 41 -9.85 -9.05 -13.14
CA GLY A 41 -9.03 -8.04 -12.51
C GLY A 41 -7.63 -8.55 -12.22
N GLU A 42 -6.59 -7.81 -12.60
CA GLU A 42 -5.21 -8.22 -12.33
C GLU A 42 -4.33 -7.06 -11.85
N TRP A 43 -3.43 -7.38 -10.92
CA TRP A 43 -2.20 -6.65 -10.66
C TRP A 43 -1.03 -7.59 -10.89
N LYS A 44 0.00 -7.13 -11.58
CA LYS A 44 1.20 -7.93 -11.86
C LYS A 44 2.42 -7.25 -11.25
N SER A 45 3.30 -8.06 -10.68
CA SER A 45 4.60 -7.57 -10.24
C SER A 45 5.40 -7.03 -11.44
N PRO A 46 6.35 -6.10 -11.22
CA PRO A 46 7.14 -5.52 -12.30
C PRO A 46 7.87 -6.56 -13.17
N ASP A 47 8.28 -7.68 -12.57
CA ASP A 47 8.96 -8.80 -13.23
C ASP A 47 8.00 -9.89 -13.75
N GLY A 48 6.70 -9.75 -13.50
CA GLY A 48 5.66 -10.72 -13.85
C GLY A 48 5.69 -12.05 -13.08
N SER A 49 6.56 -12.20 -12.07
CA SER A 49 6.69 -13.45 -11.30
C SER A 49 5.57 -13.64 -10.26
N ALA A 50 4.90 -12.56 -9.87
CA ALA A 50 3.79 -12.54 -8.92
C ALA A 50 2.59 -11.76 -9.49
N GLN A 51 1.40 -12.12 -9.01
CA GLN A 51 0.17 -11.45 -9.42
C GLN A 51 -0.91 -11.54 -8.36
N ILE A 52 -1.77 -10.53 -8.32
CA ILE A 52 -3.09 -10.62 -7.69
C ILE A 52 -4.10 -10.75 -8.84
N ARG A 53 -4.98 -11.73 -8.75
CA ARG A 53 -6.05 -11.96 -9.72
C ARG A 53 -7.38 -11.98 -9.00
N SER A 54 -8.37 -11.28 -9.53
CA SER A 54 -9.75 -11.25 -9.08
C SER A 54 -10.65 -11.58 -10.27
N ASP A 55 -11.55 -12.54 -10.11
CA ASP A 55 -12.63 -12.82 -11.06
C ASP A 55 -13.96 -12.94 -10.29
N ASP A 56 -15.00 -13.43 -10.95
CA ASP A 56 -16.35 -13.51 -10.38
C ASP A 56 -16.44 -14.50 -9.20
N THR A 57 -15.47 -15.41 -9.05
CA THR A 57 -15.51 -16.44 -8.00
C THR A 57 -14.46 -16.21 -6.93
N ASP A 58 -13.25 -15.79 -7.32
CA ASP A 58 -12.12 -15.83 -6.42
C ASP A 58 -11.27 -14.55 -6.47
N VAL A 59 -10.58 -14.27 -5.37
CA VAL A 59 -9.47 -13.32 -5.34
C VAL A 59 -8.25 -14.00 -4.78
N THR A 60 -7.23 -14.15 -5.62
CA THR A 60 -6.02 -14.89 -5.29
C THR A 60 -4.77 -14.04 -5.42
N LEU A 61 -3.83 -14.23 -4.49
CA LEU A 61 -2.46 -13.76 -4.59
C LEU A 61 -1.57 -14.94 -4.94
N LYS A 62 -0.91 -14.88 -6.10
CA LYS A 62 0.20 -15.75 -6.47
C LYS A 62 1.52 -15.04 -6.19
N LEU A 63 2.32 -15.57 -5.27
CA LEU A 63 3.61 -15.00 -4.88
C LEU A 63 4.60 -16.13 -4.54
N TYR A 64 5.76 -16.16 -5.21
CA TYR A 64 6.81 -17.17 -4.98
C TYR A 64 6.28 -18.61 -4.95
N GLY A 65 5.41 -18.97 -5.91
CA GLY A 65 4.82 -20.30 -6.03
C GLY A 65 3.72 -20.63 -5.02
N SER A 66 3.48 -19.77 -4.03
CA SER A 66 2.31 -19.86 -3.14
C SER A 66 1.10 -19.22 -3.81
N VAL A 67 -0.08 -19.78 -3.56
CA VAL A 67 -1.37 -19.18 -3.92
C VAL A 67 -2.18 -19.00 -2.64
N LEU A 68 -2.59 -17.77 -2.36
CA LEU A 68 -3.36 -17.40 -1.18
C LEU A 68 -4.71 -16.86 -1.60
N ASP A 69 -5.77 -17.27 -0.91
CA ASP A 69 -7.07 -16.59 -0.96
C ASP A 69 -6.99 -15.29 -0.15
N ILE A 70 -7.37 -14.20 -0.80
CA ILE A 70 -7.38 -12.85 -0.23
C ILE A 70 -8.71 -12.13 -0.53
N ALA A 71 -9.81 -12.88 -0.72
CA ALA A 71 -11.13 -12.33 -1.02
C ALA A 71 -11.65 -11.36 0.07
N ASP A 72 -11.23 -11.53 1.32
CA ASP A 72 -11.61 -10.68 2.45
C ASP A 72 -11.06 -9.23 2.33
N ILE A 73 -10.10 -8.98 1.45
CA ILE A 73 -9.59 -7.63 1.14
C ILE A 73 -10.57 -6.86 0.24
N TYR A 74 -11.39 -7.57 -0.54
CA TYR A 74 -12.10 -7.04 -1.67
C TYR A 74 -13.58 -6.80 -1.37
N GLY A 75 -13.88 -5.67 -0.72
CA GLY A 75 -15.23 -5.10 -0.77
C GLY A 75 -15.53 -4.44 -2.13
N SER A 76 -14.52 -3.81 -2.74
CA SER A 76 -14.62 -3.13 -4.03
C SER A 76 -13.24 -3.05 -4.73
N PRO A 77 -12.95 -3.91 -5.73
CA PRO A 77 -11.66 -3.91 -6.43
C PRO A 77 -11.31 -2.56 -7.06
N TRP A 78 -12.32 -1.79 -7.47
CA TRP A 78 -12.17 -0.46 -8.08
C TRP A 78 -11.65 0.59 -7.10
N LEU A 79 -11.76 0.35 -5.81
CA LEU A 79 -11.29 1.22 -4.73
C LEU A 79 -10.10 0.58 -4.02
N SER A 80 -9.20 -0.02 -4.80
CA SER A 80 -7.99 -0.63 -4.27
C SER A 80 -6.78 -0.30 -5.13
N GLU A 81 -5.62 -0.40 -4.51
CA GLU A 81 -4.31 -0.29 -5.13
C GLU A 81 -3.39 -1.38 -4.59
N ALA A 82 -2.48 -1.86 -5.42
CA ALA A 82 -1.44 -2.79 -5.02
C ALA A 82 -0.06 -2.17 -5.23
N VAL A 83 0.86 -2.47 -4.33
CA VAL A 83 2.26 -2.04 -4.42
C VAL A 83 3.17 -3.21 -4.15
N TRP A 84 3.94 -3.58 -5.16
CA TRP A 84 4.98 -4.59 -5.06
C TRP A 84 6.25 -3.99 -4.47
N SER A 85 6.93 -4.73 -3.60
CA SER A 85 8.31 -4.41 -3.20
C SER A 85 9.23 -4.54 -4.43
N GLY A 86 10.40 -3.89 -4.44
CA GLY A 86 11.31 -3.86 -5.59
C GLY A 86 11.53 -5.21 -6.28
N GLU A 87 12.07 -6.20 -5.58
CA GLU A 87 12.34 -7.56 -6.11
C GLU A 87 11.08 -8.45 -6.18
N ALA A 88 9.88 -7.87 -6.15
CA ALA A 88 8.59 -8.59 -6.08
C ALA A 88 8.45 -9.58 -4.91
N ARG A 89 9.30 -9.47 -3.87
CA ARG A 89 9.31 -10.33 -2.66
C ARG A 89 8.17 -10.06 -1.69
N GLY A 90 7.45 -8.96 -1.87
CA GLY A 90 6.27 -8.62 -1.09
C GLY A 90 5.30 -7.77 -1.89
N VAL A 91 4.07 -7.72 -1.40
CA VAL A 91 3.01 -6.87 -1.92
C VAL A 91 2.15 -6.37 -0.77
N PHE A 92 1.74 -5.12 -0.83
CA PHE A 92 0.62 -4.67 -0.02
C PHE A 92 -0.53 -4.23 -0.91
N VAL A 93 -1.74 -4.39 -0.38
CA VAL A 93 -2.98 -3.95 -1.01
C VAL A 93 -3.66 -3.01 -0.05
N ASN A 94 -3.93 -1.79 -0.49
CA ASN A 94 -4.85 -0.89 0.19
C ASN A 94 -6.20 -1.01 -0.49
N ALA A 95 -7.26 -1.19 0.30
CA ALA A 95 -8.62 -1.28 -0.20
C ALA A 95 -9.58 -0.46 0.66
N SER A 96 -10.57 0.14 -0.01
CA SER A 96 -11.68 0.82 0.62
C SER A 96 -12.92 -0.07 0.65
N ASP A 97 -13.74 0.09 1.68
CA ASP A 97 -15.11 -0.44 1.70
C ASP A 97 -16.08 0.32 0.80
N GLY A 98 -15.67 1.49 0.26
CA GLY A 98 -16.51 2.33 -0.60
C GLY A 98 -17.67 3.02 0.13
N GLY A 99 -17.68 3.01 1.47
CA GLY A 99 -18.67 3.73 2.26
C GLY A 99 -18.57 5.25 2.08
N THR A 100 -19.55 6.01 2.59
CA THR A 100 -19.62 7.48 2.47
C THR A 100 -18.36 8.20 2.99
N VAL A 101 -17.71 7.63 4.00
CA VAL A 101 -16.45 8.13 4.56
C VAL A 101 -15.23 7.40 3.99
N GLY A 102 -15.45 6.23 3.38
CA GLY A 102 -14.46 5.35 2.78
C GLY A 102 -13.44 4.86 3.79
N THR A 103 -13.73 3.74 4.47
CA THR A 103 -12.76 3.15 5.40
C THR A 103 -11.69 2.43 4.59
N TRP A 104 -10.44 2.85 4.74
CA TRP A 104 -9.30 2.21 4.10
C TRP A 104 -8.58 1.25 5.03
N ARG A 105 -8.23 0.10 4.47
CA ARG A 105 -7.45 -0.94 5.15
C ARG A 105 -6.33 -1.42 4.26
N THR A 106 -5.24 -1.82 4.88
CA THR A 106 -4.12 -2.47 4.22
C THR A 106 -3.94 -3.90 4.69
N ARG A 107 -3.51 -4.78 3.77
CA ARG A 107 -2.85 -6.05 4.08
C ARG A 107 -1.57 -6.13 3.30
N ALA A 108 -0.56 -6.73 3.90
CA ALA A 108 0.76 -6.86 3.30
C ALA A 108 1.26 -8.28 3.44
N PHE A 109 1.87 -8.80 2.38
CA PHE A 109 2.39 -10.15 2.27
C PHE A 109 3.85 -10.08 1.86
N VAL A 110 4.65 -11.03 2.37
CA VAL A 110 6.06 -11.13 2.06
C VAL A 110 6.49 -12.59 1.97
N GLU A 111 7.40 -12.88 1.05
CA GLU A 111 8.14 -14.13 0.99
C GLU A 111 9.24 -14.14 2.07
N ALA A 112 9.27 -15.20 2.87
CA ALA A 112 10.30 -15.44 3.85
C ALA A 112 10.64 -16.93 3.92
N GLY A 113 11.81 -17.31 3.38
CA GLY A 113 12.31 -18.68 3.46
C GLY A 113 11.54 -19.67 2.58
N GLY A 114 11.15 -19.24 1.37
CA GLY A 114 10.39 -20.03 0.40
C GLY A 114 8.89 -20.13 0.71
N ARG A 115 8.38 -19.33 1.65
CA ARG A 115 6.97 -19.31 2.04
C ARG A 115 6.45 -17.89 2.09
N VAL A 116 5.22 -17.68 1.64
CA VAL A 116 4.53 -16.41 1.81
C VAL A 116 3.88 -16.36 3.18
N ARG A 117 4.00 -15.22 3.85
CA ARG A 117 3.26 -14.90 5.07
C ARG A 117 2.69 -13.50 5.01
N GLU A 118 1.63 -13.27 5.78
CA GLU A 118 1.09 -11.94 6.00
C GLU A 118 1.87 -11.19 7.10
N ILE A 119 2.01 -9.88 6.93
CA ILE A 119 2.44 -8.94 7.95
C ILE A 119 1.17 -8.41 8.63
N ALA A 120 1.02 -8.65 9.93
CA ALA A 120 -0.18 -8.29 10.68
C ALA A 120 -0.29 -6.77 10.99
N VAL A 121 -0.24 -5.92 9.94
CA VAL A 121 -0.20 -4.45 10.02
C VAL A 121 -1.33 -3.91 10.90
N GLN A 122 -2.57 -4.33 10.61
CA GLN A 122 -3.75 -3.91 11.35
C GLN A 122 -3.65 -4.21 12.85
N LYS A 123 -3.09 -5.37 13.21
CA LYS A 123 -2.90 -5.75 14.62
C LYS A 123 -1.82 -4.88 15.26
N ALA A 124 -0.70 -4.65 14.57
CA ALA A 124 0.39 -3.82 15.08
C ALA A 124 -0.06 -2.38 15.35
N ILE A 125 -0.75 -1.75 14.39
CA ILE A 125 -1.27 -0.38 14.55
C ILE A 125 -2.32 -0.30 15.65
N ARG A 126 -3.28 -1.24 15.67
CA ARG A 126 -4.25 -1.32 16.75
C ARG A 126 -3.57 -1.41 18.11
N THR A 127 -2.54 -2.24 18.28
CA THR A 127 -1.84 -2.32 19.58
C THR A 127 -1.12 -1.02 19.97
N ALA A 128 -0.63 -0.24 19.00
CA ALA A 128 0.03 1.03 19.28
C ALA A 128 -0.94 2.14 19.72
N HIS A 129 -2.18 2.12 19.22
CA HIS A 129 -3.24 3.07 19.61
C HIS A 129 -2.81 4.56 19.60
N ALA A 130 -2.08 5.01 18.56
CA ALA A 130 -1.52 6.37 18.56
C ALA A 130 -2.57 7.46 18.38
N ILE A 131 -3.66 7.18 17.66
CA ILE A 131 -4.79 8.09 17.48
C ILE A 131 -6.00 7.57 18.25
N THR A 132 -6.55 8.41 19.12
CA THR A 132 -7.90 8.21 19.69
C THR A 132 -8.91 8.99 18.87
N SER A 133 -9.90 8.30 18.32
CA SER A 133 -11.03 8.90 17.60
C SER A 133 -12.29 8.08 17.81
N THR A 134 -13.45 8.74 17.73
CA THR A 134 -14.76 8.08 17.67
C THR A 134 -15.08 7.57 16.26
N CYS A 135 -14.31 8.01 15.25
CA CYS A 135 -14.42 7.52 13.89
C CYS A 135 -13.57 6.27 13.67
N THR A 136 -13.99 5.44 12.72
CA THR A 136 -13.15 4.36 12.19
C THR A 136 -11.93 4.96 11.51
N LEU A 137 -10.74 4.60 11.98
CA LEU A 137 -9.48 5.08 11.42
C LEU A 137 -9.16 4.38 10.11
N ASN A 138 -8.60 5.13 9.18
CA ASN A 138 -7.94 4.59 7.99
C ASN A 138 -6.57 4.05 8.40
N VAL A 139 -6.24 2.84 7.95
CA VAL A 139 -4.90 2.26 8.12
C VAL A 139 -4.41 1.79 6.76
N VAL A 140 -3.46 2.52 6.19
CA VAL A 140 -2.97 2.32 4.81
C VAL A 140 -1.46 2.18 4.77
N SER A 141 -0.96 1.27 3.94
CA SER A 141 0.48 1.20 3.65
C SER A 141 0.82 2.23 2.58
N VAL A 142 1.84 3.05 2.81
CA VAL A 142 2.23 4.15 1.93
C VAL A 142 3.38 3.74 1.02
N GLY A 143 4.28 2.88 1.49
CA GLY A 143 5.39 2.41 0.67
C GLY A 143 6.24 1.33 1.31
N TRP A 144 6.97 0.62 0.47
CA TRP A 144 8.11 -0.20 0.88
C TRP A 144 9.33 0.73 1.00
N ILE A 145 10.00 0.69 2.16
CA ILE A 145 11.20 1.49 2.45
C ILE A 145 12.34 0.57 2.88
N ASP A 146 13.55 1.12 3.01
CA ASP A 146 14.77 0.38 3.34
C ASP A 146 14.96 -0.86 2.44
N SER A 147 14.86 -0.65 1.12
CA SER A 147 15.00 -1.74 0.13
C SER A 147 14.02 -2.90 0.32
N GLY A 148 12.86 -2.65 0.96
CA GLY A 148 11.82 -3.64 1.20
C GLY A 148 11.88 -4.31 2.58
N ASP A 149 12.83 -3.93 3.44
CA ASP A 149 12.94 -4.46 4.80
C ASP A 149 11.96 -3.79 5.79
N ALA A 150 11.32 -2.69 5.37
CA ALA A 150 10.32 -2.01 6.17
C ALA A 150 9.13 -1.52 5.35
N LEU A 151 7.98 -1.40 6.01
CA LEU A 151 6.77 -0.76 5.50
C LEU A 151 6.56 0.58 6.20
N LEU A 152 6.30 1.62 5.42
CA LEU A 152 5.74 2.86 5.94
C LEU A 152 4.23 2.76 5.90
N VAL A 153 3.57 2.91 7.06
CA VAL A 153 2.12 2.80 7.23
C VAL A 153 1.60 4.07 7.85
N MET A 154 0.44 4.54 7.39
CA MET A 154 -0.25 5.70 7.96
C MET A 154 -1.54 5.25 8.66
N GLU A 155 -1.73 5.71 9.88
CA GLU A 155 -3.02 5.74 10.57
C GLU A 155 -3.59 7.15 10.47
N GLN A 156 -4.84 7.29 10.01
CA GLN A 156 -5.45 8.59 9.76
C GLN A 156 -6.91 8.62 10.19
N VAL A 157 -7.32 9.71 10.85
CA VAL A 157 -8.73 10.04 11.04
C VAL A 157 -9.31 10.49 9.69
N PRO A 158 -10.36 9.86 9.17
CA PRO A 158 -10.97 10.29 7.92
C PRO A 158 -11.33 11.78 7.91
N ASN A 159 -11.17 12.41 6.75
CA ASN A 159 -11.57 13.80 6.56
C ASN A 159 -13.08 13.89 6.33
N SER A 160 -13.85 13.72 7.41
CA SER A 160 -15.32 13.76 7.38
C SER A 160 -15.82 14.63 8.53
N SER A 161 -16.80 15.50 8.25
CA SER A 161 -17.31 16.51 9.19
C SER A 161 -17.84 15.94 10.52
N GLY A 162 -18.14 14.64 10.58
CA GLY A 162 -18.53 13.94 11.81
C GLY A 162 -17.37 13.47 12.69
N CYS A 163 -16.11 13.61 12.23
CA CYS A 163 -14.92 13.13 12.92
C CYS A 163 -14.19 14.26 13.65
N SER A 164 -13.87 14.03 14.93
CA SER A 164 -12.95 14.90 15.66
C SER A 164 -11.53 14.74 15.12
N HIS A 165 -10.78 15.84 15.02
CA HIS A 165 -9.41 15.84 14.50
C HIS A 165 -9.30 15.27 13.08
N MET A 166 -10.20 15.70 12.17
CA MET A 166 -10.15 15.34 10.75
C MET A 166 -8.73 15.47 10.18
N SER A 167 -8.36 14.50 9.35
CA SER A 167 -7.04 14.43 8.70
C SER A 167 -5.86 14.25 9.63
N LYS A 168 -6.02 14.21 10.96
CA LYS A 168 -4.94 13.85 11.88
C LYS A 168 -4.36 12.51 11.48
N ALA A 169 -3.05 12.46 11.30
CA ALA A 169 -2.34 11.26 10.88
C ALA A 169 -1.09 11.03 11.74
N VAL A 170 -0.73 9.76 11.87
CA VAL A 170 0.51 9.28 12.46
C VAL A 170 1.07 8.23 11.51
N PHE A 171 2.39 8.21 11.35
CA PHE A 171 3.08 7.23 10.53
C PHE A 171 3.80 6.23 11.41
N PHE A 172 3.91 5.01 10.91
CA PHE A 172 4.61 3.92 11.55
C PHE A 172 5.55 3.29 10.56
N VAL A 173 6.75 2.98 11.03
CA VAL A 173 7.64 2.10 10.30
C VAL A 173 7.54 0.71 10.91
N ILE A 174 7.11 -0.25 10.10
CA ILE A 174 6.98 -1.65 10.49
C ILE A 174 8.13 -2.44 9.89
N ASP A 175 8.90 -3.11 10.74
CA ASP A 175 9.93 -4.05 10.32
C ASP A 175 9.25 -5.26 9.65
N VAL A 176 9.61 -5.55 8.40
CA VAL A 176 8.94 -6.58 7.60
C VAL A 176 9.19 -7.95 8.19
N LYS A 177 10.40 -8.22 8.69
CA LYS A 177 10.82 -9.53 9.23
C LYS A 177 10.03 -9.93 10.47
N THR A 178 9.81 -8.99 11.38
CA THR A 178 9.18 -9.22 12.68
C THR A 178 7.71 -8.83 12.72
N GLY A 179 7.26 -7.98 11.79
CA GLY A 179 5.93 -7.39 11.77
C GLY A 179 5.69 -6.39 12.92
N LYS A 180 6.75 -5.93 13.59
CA LYS A 180 6.66 -5.00 14.71
C LYS A 180 6.90 -3.56 14.25
N ILE A 181 6.23 -2.63 14.91
CA ILE A 181 6.53 -1.20 14.78
C ILE A 181 7.93 -0.98 15.39
N ARG A 182 8.84 -0.43 14.59
CA ARG A 182 10.17 -0.01 15.05
C ARG A 182 10.25 1.48 15.32
N GLU A 183 9.36 2.27 14.69
CA GLU A 183 9.36 3.72 14.78
C GLU A 183 7.94 4.27 14.59
N THR A 184 7.62 5.32 15.34
CA THR A 184 6.41 6.14 15.15
C THR A 184 6.87 7.54 14.76
N LEU A 185 6.28 8.09 13.71
CA LEU A 185 6.68 9.33 13.09
C LEU A 185 5.51 10.30 13.05
N THR A 186 5.83 11.57 13.30
CA THR A 186 4.95 12.66 12.93
C THR A 186 4.86 12.80 11.40
N PRO A 187 3.77 13.39 10.90
CA PRO A 187 3.63 13.84 9.51
C PRO A 187 4.86 14.56 8.95
N THR A 188 5.43 15.50 9.71
CA THR A 188 6.61 16.27 9.30
C THR A 188 7.85 15.39 9.14
N GLU A 189 8.11 14.50 10.10
CA GLU A 189 9.26 13.58 10.04
C GLU A 189 9.11 12.56 8.91
N ALA A 190 7.90 12.02 8.71
CA ALA A 190 7.61 11.09 7.62
C ALA A 190 7.82 11.77 6.26
N LYS A 191 7.31 13.00 6.07
CA LYS A 191 7.50 13.76 4.84
C LYS A 191 8.97 14.08 4.58
N ALA A 192 9.73 14.45 5.62
CA ALA A 192 11.15 14.77 5.46
C ALA A 192 11.99 13.56 5.02
N ARG A 193 11.60 12.34 5.41
CA ARG A 193 12.40 11.12 5.16
C ARG A 193 11.92 10.29 3.97
N TYR A 194 10.62 10.33 3.67
CA TYR A 194 9.95 9.34 2.84
C TYR A 194 8.95 9.94 1.85
N SER A 195 9.05 11.23 1.52
CA SER A 195 8.14 11.88 0.56
C SER A 195 8.15 11.22 -0.82
N ASP A 196 9.23 10.53 -1.19
CA ASP A 196 9.37 9.83 -2.47
C ASP A 196 8.40 8.66 -2.63
N VAL A 197 7.92 8.07 -1.53
CA VAL A 197 6.93 6.98 -1.57
C VAL A 197 5.48 7.47 -1.42
N PHE A 198 5.25 8.78 -1.23
CA PHE A 198 3.91 9.32 -1.02
C PHE A 198 3.10 9.39 -2.32
N GLY A 199 1.92 8.79 -2.31
CA GLY A 199 0.92 9.05 -3.35
C GLY A 199 0.22 10.39 -3.10
N ALA A 200 -0.44 10.91 -4.14
CA ALA A 200 -1.13 12.20 -4.09
C ALA A 200 -2.11 12.33 -2.90
N ARG A 201 -2.78 11.23 -2.53
CA ARG A 201 -3.73 11.24 -1.41
C ARG A 201 -3.06 11.44 -0.05
N VAL A 202 -1.84 10.96 0.12
CA VAL A 202 -1.05 11.25 1.33
C VAL A 202 -0.70 12.72 1.35
N ASP A 203 -0.18 13.28 0.25
CA ASP A 203 0.16 14.70 0.18
C ASP A 203 -1.05 15.59 0.49
N ASP A 204 -2.20 15.33 -0.12
CA ASP A 204 -3.46 16.04 0.17
C ASP A 204 -3.81 15.96 1.66
N THR A 205 -3.72 14.76 2.26
CA THR A 205 -3.99 14.56 3.69
C THR A 205 -3.08 15.42 4.57
N LEU A 206 -1.78 15.50 4.25
CA LEU A 206 -0.81 16.23 5.04
C LEU A 206 -0.89 17.75 4.86
N THR A 207 -1.49 18.24 3.77
CA THR A 207 -1.75 19.69 3.60
C THR A 207 -2.92 20.22 4.41
N LEU A 208 -3.77 19.33 4.94
CA LEU A 208 -4.95 19.67 5.73
C LEU A 208 -4.70 19.71 7.24
N GLN A 209 -3.47 19.44 7.69
CA GLN A 209 -3.07 19.42 9.09
C GLN A 209 -2.41 20.74 9.51
#